data_AF-A0A3D5FEX8-F1
#
_entry.id   AF-A0A3D5FEX8-F1
#
_cell.length_a   1.000
_cell.length_b   1.000
_cell.length_c   1.000
_cell.angle_alpha   90.00
_cell.angle_beta   90.00
_cell.angle_gamma   90.00
#
_symmetry.space_group_name_H-M   'P 1'
#
loop_
_entity.id
_entity.type
_entity.pdbx_description
1 polymer ?
#
loop_
_entity_poly.entity_id
_entity_poly.type
_entity_poly.pdbx_seq_one_letter_code
_entity_poly.pdbx_strand_id
1 'polypeptide(L)' 'MLRGGPVIALELEGAVKKSRYSIFSLAGNAVSAHRHWDVAWRSPPPAPEYDVVVVGGGGHGLATAYYLAREYDVGR' A
#
# COMPACT_ATOMS: atom_id res chain seq x y z
N MET A 1 -3.50 -41.26 -7.65
CA MET A 1 -3.32 -41.08 -6.19
C MET A 1 -2.76 -39.67 -5.97
N LEU A 2 -3.61 -38.75 -5.50
CA LEU A 2 -3.39 -37.39 -4.96
C LEU A 2 -2.34 -36.48 -5.65
N ARG A 3 -2.76 -35.58 -6.56
CA ARG A 3 -3.16 -34.16 -6.35
C ARG A 3 -2.03 -33.24 -5.85
N GLY A 4 -1.54 -32.39 -6.77
CA GLY A 4 -0.68 -31.23 -6.50
C GLY A 4 -0.92 -30.11 -7.53
N GLY A 5 -2.17 -29.71 -7.69
CA GLY A 5 -2.57 -28.50 -8.45
C GLY A 5 -2.16 -27.21 -7.73
N PRO A 6 -2.25 -26.05 -8.40
CA PRO A 6 -1.35 -24.92 -8.23
C PRO A 6 -1.57 -24.18 -6.90
N VAL A 7 -0.47 -23.87 -6.21
CA VAL A 7 -0.42 -22.97 -5.05
C VAL A 7 -0.81 -21.51 -5.43
N ILE A 8 -1.04 -21.24 -6.73
CA ILE A 8 -1.39 -19.93 -7.29
C ILE A 8 -2.88 -19.57 -7.05
N ALA A 9 -3.72 -20.51 -6.60
CA ALA A 9 -5.17 -20.32 -6.53
C ALA A 9 -5.72 -19.69 -5.22
N LEU A 10 -4.89 -19.20 -4.30
CA LEU A 10 -5.35 -18.57 -3.05
C LEU A 10 -5.27 -17.04 -3.01
N GLU A 11 -4.65 -16.39 -4.00
CA GLU A 11 -4.65 -14.91 -4.08
C GLU A 11 -5.89 -14.37 -4.81
N LEU A 12 -7.09 -14.85 -4.41
CA LEU A 12 -8.33 -14.14 -4.72
C LEU A 12 -8.58 -13.08 -3.64
N GLU A 13 -7.61 -12.18 -3.45
CA GLU A 13 -7.82 -11.01 -2.62
C GLU A 13 -8.57 -9.97 -3.46
N GLY A 14 -9.81 -9.68 -3.03
CA GLY A 14 -10.74 -8.80 -3.72
C GLY A 14 -10.08 -7.49 -4.13
N ALA A 15 -10.38 -7.05 -5.35
CA ALA A 15 -9.97 -5.73 -5.83
C ALA A 15 -10.36 -4.67 -4.79
N VAL A 16 -9.38 -4.16 -4.04
CA VAL A 16 -9.56 -3.06 -3.10
C VAL A 16 -10.06 -1.88 -3.91
N LYS A 17 -11.33 -1.52 -3.70
CA LYS A 17 -11.93 -0.33 -4.30
C LYS A 17 -11.14 0.86 -3.77
N LYS A 18 -10.34 1.53 -4.60
CA LYS A 18 -9.60 2.71 -4.14
C LYS A 18 -10.57 3.86 -3.89
N SER A 19 -10.63 4.36 -2.66
CA SER A 19 -11.23 5.65 -2.33
C SER A 19 -10.64 6.74 -3.23
N ARG A 20 -11.46 7.28 -4.14
CA ARG A 20 -11.06 8.41 -4.99
C ARG A 20 -11.16 9.69 -4.18
N TYR A 21 -10.03 10.30 -3.90
CA TYR A 21 -9.98 11.61 -3.25
C TYR A 21 -10.62 12.68 -4.14
N SER A 22 -11.64 13.34 -3.61
CA SER A 22 -12.35 14.47 -4.18
C SER A 22 -12.92 15.34 -3.06
N ILE A 23 -13.26 16.59 -3.35
CA ILE A 23 -13.87 17.51 -2.38
C ILE A 23 -15.13 16.89 -1.76
N PHE A 24 -15.98 16.25 -2.57
CA PHE A 24 -17.19 15.57 -2.08
C PHE A 24 -16.87 14.38 -1.18
N SER A 25 -15.88 13.56 -1.52
CA SER A 25 -15.46 12.44 -0.68
C SER A 25 -14.86 12.90 0.65
N LEU A 26 -14.12 14.01 0.65
CA LEU A 26 -13.55 14.59 1.86
C LEU A 26 -14.64 15.12 2.79
N ALA A 27 -15.62 15.86 2.24
CA ALA A 27 -16.76 16.34 2.99
C ALA A 27 -17.61 15.19 3.56
N GLY A 28 -17.92 14.18 2.74
CA GLY A 28 -18.67 13.00 3.18
C GLY A 28 -17.93 12.19 4.26
N ASN A 29 -16.61 12.03 4.12
CA ASN A 29 -15.80 11.36 5.15
C ASN A 29 -15.65 12.18 6.43
N ALA A 30 -15.59 13.51 6.34
CA ALA A 30 -15.57 14.39 7.50
C ALA A 30 -16.88 14.29 8.30
N VAL A 31 -18.02 14.33 7.61
CA VAL A 31 -19.35 14.16 8.25
C VAL A 31 -19.50 12.77 8.87
N SER A 32 -18.92 11.75 8.26
CA SER A 32 -18.96 10.38 8.78
C SER A 32 -17.84 10.03 9.77
N ALA A 33 -17.15 11.02 10.33
CA ALA A 33 -16.09 10.84 11.32
C ALA A 33 -14.97 9.89 10.86
N HIS A 34 -14.55 10.02 9.60
CA HIS A 34 -13.46 9.25 8.99
C HIS A 34 -13.66 7.72 8.96
N ARG A 35 -14.90 7.23 9.00
CA ARG A 35 -15.18 5.77 9.04
C ARG A 35 -15.18 5.06 7.69
N HIS A 36 -15.19 5.78 6.57
CA HIS A 36 -15.36 5.19 5.24
C HIS A 36 -14.12 5.31 4.35
N TRP A 37 -12.94 5.53 4.95
CA TRP A 37 -11.68 5.50 4.21
C TRP A 37 -11.26 4.07 3.91
N ASP A 38 -10.94 3.79 2.66
CA ASP A 38 -10.21 2.58 2.31
C ASP A 38 -8.75 2.67 2.79
N VAL A 39 -8.10 1.51 2.91
CA VAL A 39 -6.70 1.40 3.31
C VAL A 39 -5.81 2.13 2.29
N ALA A 40 -5.04 3.11 2.77
CA ALA A 40 -4.20 3.95 1.92
C ALA A 40 -2.89 3.27 1.47
N TRP A 41 -2.37 2.31 2.24
CA TRP A 41 -1.07 1.68 2.03
C TRP A 41 -1.15 0.18 2.29
N ARG A 42 -0.40 -0.62 1.52
CA ARG A 42 -0.26 -2.06 1.78
C ARG A 42 0.52 -2.28 3.10
N SER A 43 0.22 -3.36 3.81
CA SER A 43 0.94 -3.79 5.02
C SER A 43 1.50 -5.21 4.86
N PRO A 44 2.46 -5.42 3.94
CA PRO A 44 3.10 -6.73 3.80
C PRO A 44 4.07 -6.99 4.96
N PRO A 45 4.37 -8.27 5.26
CA PRO A 45 5.50 -8.59 6.13
C PRO A 45 6.81 -8.04 5.52
N PRO A 46 7.79 -7.65 6.36
CA PRO A 46 9.08 -7.19 5.85
C PRO A 46 9.78 -8.25 5.00
N ALA A 47 10.40 -7.81 3.90
CA ALA A 47 11.28 -8.63 3.08
C ALA A 47 12.56 -8.98 3.88
N PRO A 48 13.23 -10.10 3.55
CA PRO A 48 14.48 -10.49 4.22
C PRO A 48 15.63 -9.51 3.95
N GLU A 49 15.59 -8.77 2.83
CA GLU A 49 16.62 -7.83 2.42
C GLU A 49 16.05 -6.62 1.68
N TYR A 50 16.78 -5.50 1.73
CA TYR A 50 16.45 -4.24 1.08
C TYR A 50 17.74 -3.54 0.64
N ASP A 51 17.74 -2.90 -0.53
CA ASP A 51 18.85 -2.05 -0.96
C ASP A 51 19.01 -0.82 -0.04
N VAL A 52 17.88 -0.29 0.43
CA VAL A 52 17.81 0.87 1.31
C VAL A 52 16.70 0.69 2.33
N VAL A 53 17.01 0.95 3.61
CA VAL A 53 16.03 1.03 4.70
C VAL A 53 15.92 2.47 5.17
N VAL A 54 14.73 3.07 5.04
CA VAL A 54 14.44 4.41 5.56
C VAL A 54 13.84 4.30 6.96
N VAL A 55 14.56 4.77 7.98
CA VAL A 55 14.08 4.76 9.37
C VAL A 55 13.30 6.04 9.67
N GLY A 56 11.99 5.89 9.88
CA GLY A 56 11.08 6.98 10.24
C GLY A 56 10.07 7.31 9.14
N GLY A 57 8.80 6.95 9.34
CA GLY A 57 7.69 7.14 8.38
C GLY A 57 7.05 8.53 8.38
N GLY A 58 7.79 9.57 8.75
CA GLY A 58 7.32 10.96 8.70
C GLY A 58 7.43 11.57 7.30
N GLY A 59 7.08 12.84 7.15
CA GLY A 59 7.13 13.54 5.85
C GLY A 59 8.51 13.48 5.18
N HIS A 60 9.59 13.61 5.95
CA HIS A 60 10.96 13.50 5.44
C HIS A 60 11.28 12.09 4.94
N GLY A 61 11.00 11.06 5.73
CA GLY A 61 11.31 9.68 5.34
C GLY A 61 10.50 9.22 4.13
N LEU A 62 9.20 9.55 4.05
CA LEU A 62 8.39 9.27 2.89
C LEU A 62 8.84 10.06 1.64
N ALA A 63 9.26 11.32 1.80
CA ALA A 63 9.82 12.10 0.70
C ALA A 63 11.14 11.51 0.19
N THR A 64 12.01 11.04 1.09
CA THR A 64 13.26 10.34 0.74
C THR A 64 12.95 9.04 -0.01
N ALA A 65 12.05 8.20 0.51
CA ALA A 65 11.66 6.96 -0.16
C ALA A 65 11.08 7.22 -1.56
N TYR A 66 10.25 8.26 -1.70
CA TYR A 66 9.72 8.69 -2.99
C TYR A 66 10.82 9.11 -3.96
N TYR A 67 11.75 9.96 -3.51
CA TYR A 67 12.83 10.48 -4.35
C TYR A 67 13.76 9.35 -4.83
N LEU A 68 14.09 8.42 -3.94
CA LEU A 68 14.90 7.23 -4.27
C LEU A 68 14.21 6.35 -5.32
N ALA A 69 12.91 6.07 -5.14
CA ALA A 69 12.16 5.30 -6.12
C ALA A 69 12.02 6.03 -7.47
N ARG A 70 11.90 7.37 -7.46
CA ARG A 70 11.68 8.16 -8.67
C ARG A 70 12.94 8.36 -9.50
N GLU A 71 14.06 8.68 -8.87
CA GLU A 71 15.29 9.09 -9.55
C GLU A 71 16.32 7.97 -9.67
N TYR A 72 16.29 7.01 -8.74
CA TYR A 72 17.28 5.94 -8.64
C TYR A 72 16.70 4.52 -8.81
N ASP A 73 15.42 4.42 -9.16
CA ASP A 73 14.69 3.16 -9.38
C ASP A 73 14.73 2.18 -8.19
N VAL A 74 14.93 2.70 -6.97
CA VAL A 74 14.98 1.89 -5.76
C VAL A 74 13.57 1.41 -5.38
N GLY A 75 13.39 0.10 -5.21
CA GLY A 75 12.14 -0.49 -4.71
C GLY A 75 11.02 -0.67 -5.75
N ARG A 76 11.35 -0.69 -7.04
CA ARG A 76 10.45 -1.11 -8.13
C ARG A 76 10.26 -2.63 -8.18
#